data_AF-A0A7S4JN32-F1
#
_entry.id   AF-A0A7S4JN32-F1
#
_cell.length_a   1.000
_cell.length_b   1.000
_cell.length_c   1.000
_cell.angle_alpha   90.00
_cell.angle_beta   90.00
_cell.angle_gamma   90.00
#
_symmetry.space_group_name_H-M   'P 1'
#
loop_
_entity.id
_entity.type
_entity.pdbx_description
1 polymer ?
#
loop_
_entity_poly.entity_id
_entity_poly.type
_entity_poly.pdbx_seq_one_letter_code
_entity_poly.pdbx_strand_id
1 'polypeptide(L)'
;KPPERRAPSSRGSKGNRMAALMAQEADEEEEGDKEFYTQEFWAEDEEDGDFADADDEAAHDSFDSDFGDSTESSDDDDGDEKPKKEKIARKKSVYKDPKAKKK
;
A
#
# COMPACT_ATOMS: atom_id res chain seq x y z
N LYS A 1 -34.16 33.02 21.37
CA LYS A 1 -33.27 31.85 21.53
C LYS A 1 -32.54 31.66 20.20
N PRO A 2 -31.20 31.78 20.13
CA PRO A 2 -30.50 31.66 18.86
C PRO A 2 -30.57 30.20 18.39
N PRO A 3 -30.52 29.94 17.07
CA PRO A 3 -30.56 28.59 16.55
C PRO A 3 -29.32 27.81 17.00
N GLU A 4 -29.54 26.59 17.47
CA GLU A 4 -28.47 25.68 17.89
C GLU A 4 -27.56 25.37 16.69
N ARG A 5 -26.25 25.54 16.88
CA ARG A 5 -25.24 25.30 15.85
C ARG A 5 -25.29 23.83 15.45
N ARG A 6 -25.53 23.56 14.17
CA ARG A 6 -25.46 22.20 13.61
C ARG A 6 -24.06 21.62 13.86
N ALA A 7 -24.01 20.37 14.32
CA ALA A 7 -22.76 19.64 14.54
C ALA A 7 -21.88 19.69 13.28
N PRO A 8 -20.54 19.80 13.41
CA PRO A 8 -19.65 19.92 12.27
C PRO A 8 -19.84 18.71 11.36
N SER A 9 -20.09 18.95 10.07
CA SER A 9 -20.35 17.87 9.13
C SER A 9 -19.11 16.98 9.01
N SER A 10 -19.20 15.75 9.52
CA SER A 10 -18.29 14.64 9.25
C SER A 10 -18.50 14.16 7.80
N ARG A 11 -18.09 14.99 6.84
CA ARG A 11 -18.07 14.59 5.43
C ARG A 11 -16.80 13.80 5.23
N GLY A 12 -16.90 12.52 4.91
CA GLY A 12 -15.74 11.63 4.75
C GLY A 12 -14.74 12.05 3.66
N SER A 13 -15.10 13.02 2.81
CA SER A 13 -14.22 13.57 1.78
C SER A 13 -13.58 14.91 2.15
N LYS A 14 -13.83 15.44 3.36
CA LYS A 14 -13.21 16.71 3.79
C LYS A 14 -11.74 16.47 4.08
N GLY A 15 -10.89 17.27 3.44
CA GLY A 15 -9.44 17.24 3.70
C GLY A 15 -8.68 16.17 2.94
N ASN A 16 -9.29 15.47 1.98
CA ASN A 16 -8.64 14.37 1.24
C ASN A 16 -7.32 14.73 0.57
N ARG A 17 -7.13 16.01 0.21
CA ARG A 17 -5.89 16.53 -0.40
C ARG A 17 -5.07 17.40 0.55
N MET A 18 -5.53 17.64 1.78
CA MET A 18 -4.81 18.53 2.71
C MET A 18 -3.44 17.98 3.06
N ALA A 19 -3.32 16.66 3.25
CA ALA A 19 -2.02 16.03 3.50
C ALA A 19 -1.05 16.21 2.32
N ALA A 20 -1.54 16.06 1.08
CA ALA A 20 -0.72 16.28 -0.11
C ALA A 20 -0.31 17.76 -0.27
N LEU A 21 -1.21 18.70 0.04
CA LEU A 21 -0.90 20.14 -0.01
C LEU A 21 0.11 20.55 1.06
N MET A 22 0.00 20.00 2.28
CA MET A 22 0.97 20.25 3.35
C MET A 22 2.35 19.66 3.00
N ALA A 23 2.40 18.49 2.36
CA ALA A 23 3.65 17.91 1.90
C ALA A 23 4.31 18.78 0.82
N GLN A 24 3.53 19.26 -0.15
CA GLN A 24 4.02 20.16 -1.19
C GLN A 24 4.54 21.50 -0.62
N GLU A 25 3.91 22.04 0.42
CA GLU A 25 4.39 23.24 1.13
C GLU A 25 5.70 22.96 1.89
N ALA A 26 5.85 21.77 2.48
CA ALA A 26 7.10 21.35 3.10
C ALA A 26 8.22 21.14 2.07
N ASP A 27 7.94 20.57 0.90
CA ASP A 27 8.89 20.48 -0.21
C ASP A 27 9.37 21.88 -0.68
N GLU A 28 8.55 22.92 -0.52
CA GLU A 28 8.92 24.32 -0.80
C GLU A 28 9.85 24.95 0.24
N GLU A 29 9.84 24.46 1.49
CA GLU A 29 10.60 25.04 2.61
C GLU A 29 11.80 24.16 3.04
N GLU A 30 11.78 22.86 2.75
CA GLU A 30 12.81 21.88 3.12
C GLU A 30 13.56 21.38 1.86
N GLU A 31 14.75 21.93 1.62
CA GLU A 31 15.59 21.65 0.44
C GLU A 31 15.95 20.15 0.29
N GLY A 32 15.91 19.36 1.37
CA GLY A 32 16.39 17.98 1.40
C GLY A 32 15.58 16.96 0.58
N ASP A 33 14.25 17.07 0.56
CA ASP A 33 13.39 16.11 -0.14
C ASP A 33 13.32 16.42 -1.64
N LYS A 34 13.39 17.71 -2.01
CA LYS A 34 13.55 18.12 -3.41
C LYS A 34 14.82 17.55 -4.01
N GLU A 35 15.96 17.70 -3.33
CA GLU A 35 17.25 17.20 -3.83
C GLU A 35 17.28 15.67 -4.01
N PHE A 36 16.41 14.92 -3.31
CA PHE A 36 16.28 13.47 -3.49
C PHE A 36 15.51 13.13 -4.77
N TYR A 37 14.38 13.79 -5.02
CA TYR A 37 13.50 13.51 -6.17
C TYR A 37 13.85 14.28 -7.44
N THR A 38 14.66 15.35 -7.37
CA THR A 38 15.17 16.06 -8.56
C THR A 38 16.44 15.43 -9.13
N GLN A 39 16.93 14.31 -8.57
CA GLN A 39 18.00 13.55 -9.19
C GLN A 39 17.50 13.00 -10.54
N GLU A 40 18.39 13.00 -11.54
CA GLU A 40 18.09 12.52 -12.91
C GLU A 40 17.47 11.12 -12.94
N PHE A 41 17.65 10.32 -11.88
CA PHE A 41 17.07 8.99 -11.72
C PHE A 41 15.52 8.96 -11.72
N TRP A 42 14.85 9.98 -11.18
CA TRP A 42 13.38 10.04 -11.11
C TRP A 42 12.77 10.99 -12.14
N ALA A 43 13.61 11.69 -12.91
CA ALA A 43 13.15 12.56 -13.99
C ALA A 43 12.65 11.69 -15.16
N GLU A 44 11.60 12.17 -15.82
CA GLU A 44 11.10 11.54 -17.04
C GLU A 44 12.10 11.81 -18.19
N ASP A 45 12.64 10.75 -18.80
CA ASP A 45 13.54 10.84 -19.94
C ASP A 45 12.74 10.82 -21.25
N GLU A 46 13.15 11.61 -22.24
CA GLU A 46 12.47 11.74 -23.54
C GLU A 46 12.52 10.44 -24.36
N GLU A 47 13.48 9.57 -24.05
CA GLU A 47 13.65 8.25 -24.68
C GLU A 47 13.18 7.07 -23.80
N ASP A 48 12.55 7.33 -22.65
CA ASP A 48 12.01 6.27 -21.78
C ASP A 48 10.79 5.60 -22.41
N GLY A 49 11.01 4.44 -23.03
CA GLY A 49 9.96 3.62 -23.61
C GLY A 49 9.25 2.76 -22.57
N ASP A 50 8.03 2.32 -22.87
CA ASP A 50 7.30 1.39 -22.01
C ASP A 50 8.15 0.12 -21.71
N PHE A 51 8.08 -0.37 -20.46
CA PHE A 51 8.73 -1.62 -20.06
C PHE A 51 8.21 -2.77 -20.94
N ALA A 52 9.12 -3.36 -21.73
CA ALA A 52 8.84 -4.56 -22.50
C ALA A 52 9.14 -5.80 -21.64
N ASP A 53 8.19 -6.73 -21.54
CA ASP A 53 8.42 -8.03 -20.93
C ASP A 53 9.60 -8.71 -21.65
N ALA A 54 10.68 -8.95 -20.90
CA ALA A 54 11.81 -9.73 -21.40
C ALA A 54 11.37 -11.18 -21.57
N ASP A 55 11.66 -11.78 -22.73
CA ASP A 55 11.40 -13.19 -23.01
C ASP A 55 12.07 -14.06 -21.92
N ASP A 56 11.25 -14.82 -21.21
CA ASP A 56 11.51 -15.38 -19.86
C ASP A 56 12.51 -16.56 -19.85
N GLU A 57 13.20 -16.79 -20.97
CA GLU A 57 14.21 -17.86 -21.14
C GLU A 57 15.49 -17.59 -20.32
N ALA A 58 15.68 -16.36 -19.84
CA ALA A 58 16.76 -15.98 -18.92
C ALA A 58 16.31 -15.92 -17.44
N ALA A 59 15.04 -16.12 -17.13
CA ALA A 59 14.48 -16.03 -15.77
C ALA A 59 14.47 -17.39 -15.03
N HIS A 60 15.30 -18.33 -15.49
CA HIS A 60 15.58 -19.52 -14.69
C HIS A 60 16.49 -19.14 -13.53
N ASP A 61 15.88 -18.87 -12.37
CA ASP A 61 16.58 -18.71 -11.10
C ASP A 61 17.40 -19.99 -10.82
N SER A 62 18.73 -19.87 -10.89
CA SER A 62 19.65 -20.98 -10.63
C SER A 62 20.08 -20.94 -9.18
N PHE A 63 19.72 -21.99 -8.45
CA PHE A 63 20.05 -22.17 -7.06
C PHE A 63 21.49 -22.64 -6.86
N ASP A 64 22.23 -22.00 -5.95
CA ASP A 64 23.56 -22.49 -5.54
C ASP A 64 23.45 -23.85 -4.86
N SER A 65 24.39 -24.75 -5.14
CA SER A 65 24.32 -26.15 -4.70
C SER A 65 24.23 -26.36 -3.18
N ASP A 66 24.58 -25.35 -2.39
CA ASP A 66 24.61 -25.36 -0.92
C ASP A 66 23.48 -24.56 -0.28
N PHE A 67 22.58 -23.90 -1.03
CA PHE A 67 21.47 -23.17 -0.41
C PHE A 67 20.55 -24.10 0.39
N GLY A 68 20.48 -25.39 0.01
CA GLY A 68 19.78 -26.43 0.78
C GLY A 68 20.62 -27.12 1.86
N ASP A 69 21.92 -26.80 1.98
CA ASP A 69 22.81 -27.41 2.96
C ASP A 69 22.69 -26.67 4.31
N SER A 70 21.50 -26.76 4.91
CA SER A 70 21.38 -26.49 6.33
C SER A 70 22.10 -27.63 7.05
N THR A 71 23.26 -27.34 7.65
CA THR A 71 23.93 -28.23 8.59
C THR A 71 22.89 -28.80 9.55
N GLU A 72 22.53 -30.08 9.37
CA GLU A 72 21.41 -30.75 10.02
C GLU A 72 21.50 -30.63 11.55
N SER A 73 20.93 -29.56 12.11
CA SER A 73 20.51 -29.53 13.50
C SER A 73 19.10 -30.07 13.50
N SER A 74 19.00 -31.38 13.65
CA SER A 74 17.78 -32.07 14.07
C SER A 74 17.39 -31.51 15.44
N ASP A 75 16.69 -30.38 15.44
CA ASP A 75 15.91 -29.90 16.58
C ASP A 75 14.47 -30.33 16.32
N ASP A 76 14.12 -31.40 17.00
CA ASP A 76 12.82 -32.05 17.06
C ASP A 76 11.78 -31.04 17.62
N ASP A 77 11.24 -30.18 16.75
CA ASP A 77 10.21 -29.20 17.13
C ASP A 77 8.82 -29.85 17.14
N ASP A 78 8.56 -30.61 18.20
CA ASP A 78 7.21 -30.95 18.66
C ASP A 78 6.54 -29.66 19.20
N GLY A 79 6.06 -28.82 18.28
CA GLY A 79 5.54 -27.47 18.57
C GLY A 79 4.34 -27.09 17.72
N ASP A 80 3.24 -27.85 17.82
CA ASP A 80 1.93 -27.49 17.22
C ASP A 80 1.34 -26.22 17.88
N GLU A 81 1.83 -25.04 17.50
CA GLU A 81 1.16 -23.76 17.73
C GLU A 81 0.85 -23.07 16.41
N LYS A 82 -0.21 -23.55 15.75
CA LYS A 82 -0.87 -22.79 14.68
C LYS A 82 -1.24 -21.40 15.21
N PRO A 83 -0.85 -20.29 14.52
CA PRO A 83 -1.36 -18.99 14.89
C PRO A 83 -2.88 -19.00 14.70
N LYS A 84 -3.62 -18.75 15.79
CA LYS A 84 -5.06 -18.56 15.75
C LYS A 84 -5.36 -17.43 14.76
N LYS A 85 -5.90 -17.78 13.60
CA LYS A 85 -6.39 -16.81 12.60
C LYS A 85 -7.40 -15.90 13.27
N GLU A 86 -7.00 -14.68 13.61
CA GLU A 86 -7.94 -13.64 14.01
C GLU A 86 -8.93 -13.45 12.86
N LYS A 87 -10.20 -13.75 13.14
CA LYS A 87 -11.29 -13.54 12.19
C LYS A 87 -11.51 -12.03 12.07
N ILE A 88 -10.86 -11.39 11.10
CA ILE A 88 -11.17 -10.02 10.72
C ILE A 88 -12.66 -9.97 10.37
N ALA A 89 -13.45 -9.34 11.25
CA ALA A 89 -14.88 -9.17 11.02
C ALA A 89 -15.07 -8.24 9.81
N ARG A 90 -15.37 -8.83 8.65
CA ARG A 90 -15.72 -8.06 7.45
C ARG A 90 -16.94 -7.19 7.77
N LYS A 91 -16.74 -5.88 7.76
CA LYS A 91 -17.82 -4.90 7.93
C LYS A 91 -18.86 -5.17 6.84
N LYS A 92 -20.07 -5.55 7.27
CA LYS A 92 -21.22 -5.79 6.39
C LYS A 92 -21.44 -4.51 5.57
N SER A 93 -21.44 -4.61 4.25
CA SER A 93 -21.68 -3.46 3.38
C SER A 93 -23.05 -2.86 3.70
N VAL A 94 -23.12 -1.53 3.83
CA VAL A 94 -24.35 -0.78 4.12
C VAL A 94 -25.15 -0.52 2.83
N TYR A 95 -24.79 -1.18 1.72
CA TYR A 95 -25.48 -1.00 0.46
C TYR A 95 -26.88 -1.62 0.54
N LYS A 96 -27.91 -0.79 0.42
CA LYS A 96 -29.30 -1.22 0.22
C LYS A 96 -29.63 -0.98 -1.24
N ASP A 97 -29.80 -2.05 -2.01
CA ASP A 97 -30.21 -1.96 -3.40
C ASP A 97 -31.60 -1.28 -3.49
N PRO A 98 -31.72 -0.12 -4.15
CA PRO A 98 -33.00 0.58 -4.28
C PRO A 98 -34.04 -0.20 -5.09
N LYS A 99 -33.65 -1.23 -5.86
CA LYS A 99 -34.57 -2.10 -6.60
C LYS A 99 -35.12 -3.26 -5.74
N ALA A 100 -34.54 -3.53 -4.58
CA ALA A 100 -34.99 -4.61 -3.69
C ALA A 100 -36.32 -4.31 -2.98
N LYS A 101 -36.84 -3.08 -3.06
CA LYS A 101 -38.14 -2.68 -2.50
C LYS A 101 -39.23 -2.59 -3.56
N LYS A 102 -39.36 -3.61 -4.41
CA LYS A 102 -40.54 -3.80 -5.25
C LYS A 102 -40.87 -5.29 -5.36
N LYS A 103 -41.38 -5.87 -4.27
CA LYS A 103 -42.36 -6.96 -4.27
C LYS A 103 -43.25 -6.80 -3.05
#